data_AF-W9BUJ4-F1
#
_entry.id   AF-W9BUJ4-F1
#
_cell.length_a   1.000
_cell.length_b   1.000
_cell.length_c   1.000
_cell.angle_alpha   90.00
_cell.angle_beta   90.00
_cell.angle_gamma   90.00
#
_symmetry.space_group_name_H-M   'P 1'
#
loop_
_entity.id
_entity.type
_entity.pdbx_description
1 polymer ?
#
loop_
_entity_poly.entity_id
_entity_poly.type
_entity_poly.pdbx_seq_one_letter_code
_entity_poly.pdbx_strand_id
1 'polypeptide(L)'
;MPLLDQLYAQHNAYIAATERRGLFSRFVKPRTAPPFAHLLLHSDCEGFYLPRRLENVIFDRSVPQREGVGYMVGSAPILWEECHLLASLIDLPEGLTTQDEQLWEFADNPALEGPLWQQYGVEAYCLTVLMRAAEASSRSGAAVEFV
;
A
#
# COMPACT_ATOMS: atom_id res chain seq x y z
N MET A 1 3.34 -11.72 -19.51
CA MET A 1 3.60 -10.50 -18.73
C MET A 1 3.49 -10.87 -17.26
N PRO A 2 4.54 -10.65 -16.44
CA PRO A 2 4.50 -10.80 -14.98
C PRO A 2 3.25 -10.16 -14.36
N LEU A 3 2.74 -10.72 -13.26
CA LEU A 3 1.53 -10.20 -12.59
C LEU A 3 1.69 -8.74 -12.15
N LEU A 4 2.87 -8.41 -11.60
CA LEU A 4 3.19 -7.06 -11.16
C LEU A 4 3.08 -6.04 -12.31
N ASP A 5 3.63 -6.38 -13.49
CA ASP A 5 3.53 -5.54 -14.69
C ASP A 5 2.08 -5.37 -15.15
N GLN A 6 1.25 -6.40 -15.01
CA GLN A 6 -0.18 -6.31 -15.30
C GLN A 6 -0.88 -5.33 -14.36
N LEU A 7 -0.57 -5.38 -13.06
CA LEU A 7 -1.14 -4.46 -12.08
C LEU A 7 -0.70 -3.01 -12.34
N TYR A 8 0.59 -2.79 -12.62
CA TYR A 8 1.08 -1.46 -13.01
C TYR A 8 0.43 -0.95 -14.30
N ALA A 9 0.28 -1.81 -15.33
CA ALA A 9 -0.40 -1.43 -16.57
C ALA A 9 -1.87 -1.05 -16.33
N GLN A 10 -2.59 -1.77 -15.46
CA GLN A 10 -3.96 -1.44 -15.07
C GLN A 10 -4.04 -0.10 -14.35
N HIS A 11 -3.13 0.18 -13.42
CA HIS A 11 -3.06 1.45 -12.71
C HIS A 11 -2.73 2.61 -13.65
N ASN A 12 -1.75 2.45 -14.54
CA ASN A 12 -1.41 3.47 -15.54
C ASN A 12 -2.59 3.77 -16.47
N ALA A 13 -3.31 2.74 -16.93
CA ALA A 13 -4.52 2.92 -17.73
C ALA A 13 -5.64 3.62 -16.95
N TYR A 14 -5.81 3.30 -15.66
CA TYR A 14 -6.77 3.95 -14.78
C TYR A 14 -6.46 5.45 -14.63
N ILE A 15 -5.22 5.78 -14.29
CA ILE A 15 -4.73 7.15 -14.11
C ILE A 15 -4.96 7.96 -15.39
N ALA A 16 -4.52 7.44 -16.54
CA ALA A 16 -4.69 8.09 -17.83
C ALA A 16 -6.17 8.31 -18.21
N ALA A 17 -7.08 7.43 -17.78
CA ALA A 17 -8.51 7.58 -17.99
C ALA A 17 -9.14 8.64 -17.06
N THR A 18 -8.68 8.72 -15.81
CA THR A 18 -9.16 9.74 -14.86
C THR A 18 -8.77 11.16 -15.25
N GLU A 19 -7.60 11.35 -15.86
CA GLU A 19 -7.12 12.66 -16.33
C GLU A 19 -7.97 13.25 -17.47
N ARG A 20 -8.57 12.40 -18.31
CA ARG A 20 -9.38 12.84 -19.47
C ARG A 20 -10.80 13.25 -19.09
N ARG A 21 -11.14 13.34 -17.80
CA ARG A 21 -12.49 13.69 -17.33
C ARG A 21 -12.76 15.18 -17.50
N GLY A 22 -13.53 15.52 -18.54
CA GLY A 22 -14.04 16.88 -18.75
C GLY A 22 -15.19 17.28 -17.80
N LEU A 23 -15.69 18.51 -17.93
CA LEU A 23 -16.71 19.12 -17.07
C LEU A 23 -18.02 18.31 -16.94
N PHE A 24 -18.37 17.48 -17.93
CA PHE A 24 -19.57 16.62 -17.92
C PHE A 24 -19.39 15.29 -17.17
N SER A 25 -18.18 14.98 -16.70
CA SER A 25 -17.87 13.74 -15.97
C SER A 25 -18.50 13.66 -14.57
N ARG A 26 -19.06 14.77 -14.05
CA ARG A 26 -19.74 14.84 -12.74
C ARG A 26 -20.94 13.91 -12.61
N PHE A 27 -21.54 13.47 -13.72
CA PHE A 27 -22.67 12.54 -13.73
C PHE A 27 -22.25 11.07 -13.91
N VAL A 28 -20.96 10.79 -14.13
CA VAL A 28 -20.44 9.43 -14.32
C VAL A 28 -19.87 8.93 -13.00
N LYS A 29 -20.31 7.74 -12.56
CA LYS A 29 -19.78 7.10 -11.34
C LYS A 29 -18.25 7.05 -11.38
N PRO A 30 -17.54 7.44 -10.31
CA PRO A 30 -16.09 7.30 -10.26
C PRO A 30 -15.71 5.83 -10.52
N ARG A 31 -14.77 5.58 -11.45
CA ARG A 31 -14.18 4.24 -11.58
C ARG A 31 -13.42 3.97 -10.28
N THR A 32 -13.59 2.78 -9.74
CA THR A 32 -12.76 2.29 -8.64
C THR A 32 -11.33 2.10 -9.14
N ALA A 33 -10.34 2.49 -8.33
CA ALA A 33 -8.95 2.16 -8.61
C ALA A 33 -8.79 0.63 -8.74
N PRO A 34 -7.83 0.14 -9.55
CA PRO A 34 -7.45 -1.26 -9.52
C PRO A 34 -7.00 -1.67 -8.10
N PRO A 35 -6.99 -2.98 -7.78
CA PRO A 35 -6.52 -3.46 -6.49
C PRO A 35 -5.09 -3.04 -6.17
N PHE A 36 -4.78 -2.91 -4.87
CA PHE A 36 -3.44 -2.61 -4.36
C PHE A 36 -2.90 -1.26 -4.84
N ALA A 37 -3.77 -0.29 -5.08
CA ALA A 37 -3.36 1.04 -5.56
C ALA A 37 -2.51 1.76 -4.51
N HIS A 38 -2.89 1.67 -3.25
CA HIS A 38 -2.19 2.36 -2.17
C HIS A 38 -0.85 1.71 -1.87
N LEU A 39 -0.76 0.38 -1.96
CA LEU A 39 0.49 -0.35 -1.81
C LEU A 39 1.44 -0.18 -3.02
N LEU A 40 0.94 -0.28 -4.25
CA LEU A 40 1.80 -0.31 -5.45
C LEU A 40 2.24 1.07 -5.95
N LEU A 41 1.37 2.08 -5.86
CA LEU A 41 1.64 3.38 -6.46
C LEU A 41 2.49 4.27 -5.58
N HIS A 42 2.67 3.93 -4.31
CA HIS A 42 3.41 4.71 -3.31
C HIS A 42 4.87 4.22 -3.22
N SER A 43 5.53 4.16 -4.38
CA SER A 43 6.91 3.68 -4.63
C SER A 43 7.88 3.93 -3.49
N ASP A 44 8.80 2.99 -3.21
CA ASP A 44 10.02 3.08 -2.38
C ASP A 44 10.05 4.19 -1.31
N CYS A 45 8.99 4.34 -0.51
CA CYS A 45 8.95 5.25 0.64
C CYS A 45 8.83 6.76 0.32
N GLU A 46 8.54 7.18 -0.92
CA GLU A 46 8.31 8.61 -1.22
C GLU A 46 6.83 8.99 -1.00
N GLY A 47 6.56 9.79 0.04
CA GLY A 47 5.25 10.41 0.30
C GLY A 47 4.62 10.00 1.64
N PHE A 48 3.30 10.24 1.77
CA PHE A 48 2.58 10.00 3.03
C PHE A 48 1.34 9.13 2.86
N TYR A 49 1.00 8.36 3.89
CA TYR A 49 -0.35 7.80 4.06
C TYR A 49 -1.10 8.56 5.15
N LEU A 50 -2.26 9.10 4.81
CA LEU A 50 -3.09 9.83 5.77
C LEU A 50 -4.01 8.89 6.55
N PRO A 51 -4.39 9.24 7.81
CA PRO A 51 -5.36 8.51 8.63
C PRO A 51 -6.81 8.79 8.15
N ARG A 52 -7.03 8.76 6.84
CA ARG A 52 -8.30 9.07 6.18
C ARG A 52 -8.48 8.14 5.01
N ARG A 53 -9.72 7.67 4.82
CA ARG A 53 -10.09 6.90 3.64
C ARG A 53 -10.05 7.79 2.41
N LEU A 54 -9.11 7.52 1.51
CA LEU A 54 -9.01 8.12 0.19
C LEU A 54 -9.18 7.00 -0.83
N GLU A 55 -10.29 6.97 -1.57
CA GLU A 55 -10.58 5.89 -2.53
C GLU A 55 -9.54 5.76 -3.66
N ASN A 56 -8.70 6.79 -3.84
CA ASN A 56 -7.63 6.81 -4.83
C ASN A 56 -6.39 7.46 -4.23
N VAL A 57 -5.21 7.05 -4.69
CA VAL A 57 -3.95 7.76 -4.43
C VAL A 57 -4.01 9.14 -5.08
N ILE A 58 -3.66 10.16 -4.32
CA ILE A 58 -3.56 11.54 -4.81
C ILE A 58 -2.14 11.77 -5.29
N PHE A 59 -2.00 12.32 -6.49
CA PHE A 59 -0.70 12.69 -7.05
C PHE A 59 -0.53 14.20 -7.01
N ASP A 60 0.50 14.70 -6.34
CA ASP A 60 0.99 16.05 -6.57
C ASP A 60 1.86 16.04 -7.84
N ARG A 61 1.39 16.74 -8.87
CA ARG A 61 2.10 16.87 -10.16
C ARG A 61 2.50 18.31 -10.46
N SER A 62 2.52 19.16 -9.43
CA SER A 62 3.01 20.52 -9.56
C SER A 62 4.49 20.53 -9.95
N VAL A 63 4.86 21.54 -10.73
CA VAL A 63 6.25 21.81 -11.12
C VAL A 63 6.54 23.29 -10.81
N PRO A 64 7.34 23.61 -9.79
CA PRO A 64 8.01 22.66 -8.88
C PRO A 64 7.03 21.93 -7.95
N GLN A 65 7.45 20.77 -7.43
CA GLN A 65 6.74 20.04 -6.37
C GLN A 65 6.46 20.96 -5.19
N ARG A 66 5.28 20.84 -4.57
CA ARG A 66 5.01 21.53 -3.31
C ARG A 66 5.87 20.91 -2.21
N GLU A 67 6.49 21.78 -1.43
CA GLU A 67 7.28 21.39 -0.27
C GLU A 67 6.42 20.53 0.69
N GLY A 68 6.97 19.39 1.10
CA GLY A 68 6.36 18.52 2.11
C GLY A 68 5.22 17.61 1.66
N VAL A 69 4.89 17.49 0.36
CA VAL A 69 3.80 16.59 -0.11
C VAL A 69 4.33 15.22 -0.61
N GLY A 70 5.56 15.17 -1.11
CA GLY A 70 6.22 13.90 -1.45
C GLY A 70 5.61 13.14 -2.62
N TYR A 71 5.15 13.84 -3.66
CA TYR A 71 4.57 13.30 -4.92
C TYR A 71 3.28 12.48 -4.80
N MET A 72 3.15 11.55 -3.85
CA MET A 72 1.99 10.67 -3.67
C MET A 72 1.43 10.73 -2.24
N VAL A 73 0.10 10.81 -2.13
CA VAL A 73 -0.62 10.73 -0.86
C VAL A 73 -1.59 9.55 -0.89
N GLY A 74 -1.32 8.57 -0.04
CA GLY A 74 -2.09 7.35 0.15
C GLY A 74 -3.06 7.42 1.35
N SER A 75 -3.84 6.34 1.49
CA SER A 75 -4.84 6.13 2.55
C SER A 75 -4.31 5.04 3.47
N ALA A 76 -3.97 5.37 4.72
CA ALA A 76 -3.54 4.36 5.69
C ALA A 76 -4.62 3.28 5.94
N PRO A 77 -5.92 3.62 6.05
CA PRO A 77 -6.96 2.60 6.18
C PRO A 77 -7.04 1.63 4.99
N ILE A 78 -6.91 2.12 3.76
CA ILE A 78 -6.97 1.23 2.57
C ILE A 78 -5.67 0.44 2.43
N LEU A 79 -4.51 1.04 2.74
CA LEU A 79 -3.24 0.30 2.82
C LEU A 79 -3.35 -0.88 3.80
N TRP A 80 -3.96 -0.67 4.96
CA TRP A 80 -4.18 -1.73 5.94
C TRP A 80 -5.06 -2.86 5.36
N GLU A 81 -6.16 -2.52 4.69
CA GLU A 81 -7.04 -3.51 4.02
C GLU A 81 -6.31 -4.30 2.93
N GLU A 82 -5.51 -3.61 2.09
CA GLU A 82 -4.70 -4.20 1.04
C GLU A 82 -3.63 -5.15 1.60
N CYS A 83 -2.95 -4.74 2.67
CA CYS A 83 -1.96 -5.58 3.35
C CYS A 83 -2.62 -6.78 4.04
N HIS A 84 -3.80 -6.60 4.65
CA HIS A 84 -4.50 -7.68 5.32
C HIS A 84 -4.98 -8.75 4.34
N LEU A 85 -5.38 -8.35 3.13
CA LEU A 85 -5.67 -9.29 2.05
C LEU A 85 -4.43 -10.13 1.69
N LEU A 86 -3.25 -9.51 1.53
CA LEU A 86 -2.01 -10.25 1.24
C LEU A 86 -1.58 -11.14 2.42
N ALA A 87 -1.72 -10.65 3.66
CA ALA A 87 -1.43 -11.41 4.87
C ALA A 87 -2.27 -12.69 4.94
N SER A 88 -3.55 -12.62 4.55
CA SER A 88 -4.42 -13.80 4.49
C SER A 88 -4.00 -14.83 3.43
N LEU A 89 -3.33 -14.42 2.35
CA LEU A 89 -2.87 -15.33 1.30
C LEU A 89 -1.64 -16.14 1.70
N ILE A 90 -0.87 -15.66 2.68
CA ILE A 90 0.31 -16.35 3.22
C ILE A 90 0.06 -16.96 4.60
N ASP A 91 -1.20 -16.98 5.06
CA ASP A 91 -1.58 -17.44 6.40
C ASP A 91 -0.75 -16.79 7.52
N LEU A 92 -0.51 -15.47 7.42
CA LEU A 92 0.26 -14.72 8.42
C LEU A 92 -0.48 -14.75 9.77
N PRO A 93 0.16 -15.24 10.86
CA PRO A 93 -0.50 -15.33 12.15
C PRO A 93 -0.93 -13.96 12.69
N GLU A 94 -2.17 -13.89 13.17
CA GLU A 94 -2.64 -12.72 13.90
C GLU A 94 -1.80 -12.47 15.15
N GLY A 95 -1.55 -11.20 15.45
CA GLY A 95 -0.80 -10.79 16.64
C GLY A 95 0.72 -10.94 16.52
N LEU A 96 1.26 -11.46 15.41
CA LEU A 96 2.70 -11.47 15.17
C LEU A 96 3.24 -10.03 15.09
N THR A 97 4.42 -9.80 15.65
CA THR A 97 5.00 -8.48 15.83
C THR A 97 6.43 -8.38 15.35
N THR A 98 6.87 -7.17 14.99
CA THR A 98 8.29 -6.84 14.79
C THR A 98 9.16 -7.00 16.05
N GLN A 99 8.58 -7.32 17.21
CA GLN A 99 9.33 -7.69 18.41
C GLN A 99 9.53 -9.20 18.53
N ASP A 100 8.82 -10.00 17.73
CA ASP A 100 8.97 -11.45 17.73
C ASP A 100 10.17 -11.84 16.86
N GLU A 101 11.17 -12.48 17.48
CA GLU A 101 12.44 -12.84 16.83
C GLU A 101 12.23 -13.70 15.57
N GLN A 102 11.26 -14.61 15.59
CA GLN A 102 10.95 -15.47 14.46
C GLN A 102 10.60 -14.70 13.18
N LEU A 103 10.00 -13.51 13.30
CA LEU A 103 9.64 -12.71 12.13
C LEU A 103 10.90 -12.18 11.43
N TRP A 104 11.91 -11.81 12.20
CA TRP A 104 13.22 -11.41 11.67
C TRP A 104 13.99 -12.60 11.11
N GLU A 105 13.97 -13.73 11.82
CA GLU A 105 14.64 -14.95 11.38
C GLU A 105 14.20 -15.37 9.97
N PHE A 106 12.88 -15.44 9.75
CA PHE A 106 12.34 -15.84 8.44
C PHE A 106 12.44 -14.73 7.39
N ALA A 107 12.51 -13.45 7.79
CA ALA A 107 12.80 -12.38 6.84
C ALA A 107 14.24 -12.48 6.29
N ASP A 108 15.22 -12.78 7.15
CA ASP A 108 16.62 -12.94 6.75
C ASP A 108 16.86 -14.26 6.02
N ASN A 109 16.21 -15.34 6.46
CA ASN A 109 16.36 -16.68 5.90
C ASN A 109 14.97 -17.33 5.70
N PRO A 110 14.27 -17.01 4.60
CA PRO A 110 12.98 -17.60 4.31
C PRO A 110 13.05 -19.13 4.25
N ALA A 111 12.05 -19.78 4.85
CA ALA A 111 11.97 -21.23 4.89
C ALA A 111 11.74 -21.81 3.49
N LEU A 112 12.30 -23.00 3.22
CA LEU A 112 12.04 -23.71 1.95
C LEU A 112 10.73 -24.49 1.98
N GLU A 113 10.28 -24.90 3.17
CA GLU A 113 9.08 -25.70 3.40
C GLU A 113 8.39 -25.25 4.70
N GLY A 114 7.12 -25.60 4.90
CA GLY A 114 6.35 -25.27 6.10
C GLY A 114 5.25 -24.23 5.84
N PRO A 115 4.80 -23.48 6.86
CA PRO A 115 3.81 -22.41 6.72
C PRO A 115 4.24 -21.35 5.69
N LEU A 116 3.28 -20.85 4.90
CA LEU A 116 3.56 -19.90 3.82
C LEU A 116 4.21 -18.61 4.32
N TRP A 117 3.79 -18.07 5.46
CA TRP A 117 4.38 -16.85 6.02
C TRP A 117 5.88 -17.00 6.37
N GLN A 118 6.36 -18.22 6.63
CA GLN A 118 7.78 -18.50 6.86
C GLN A 118 8.55 -18.60 5.54
N GLN A 119 7.90 -19.12 4.49
CA GLN A 119 8.47 -19.19 3.14
C GLN A 119 8.52 -17.83 2.46
N TYR A 120 7.55 -16.95 2.76
CA TYR A 120 7.47 -15.56 2.32
C TYR A 120 7.85 -14.62 3.47
N GLY A 121 8.98 -14.90 4.14
CA GLY A 121 9.34 -14.21 5.37
C GLY A 121 9.61 -12.71 5.21
N VAL A 122 10.15 -12.29 4.06
CA VAL A 122 10.33 -10.86 3.74
C VAL A 122 8.97 -10.17 3.62
N GLU A 123 8.03 -10.77 2.90
CA GLU A 123 6.68 -10.25 2.74
C GLU A 123 5.94 -10.24 4.08
N ALA A 124 6.05 -11.31 4.89
CA ALA A 124 5.48 -11.37 6.23
C ALA A 124 5.96 -10.22 7.11
N TYR A 125 7.27 -9.93 7.10
CA TYR A 125 7.84 -8.80 7.82
C TYR A 125 7.29 -7.46 7.32
N CYS A 126 7.36 -7.21 6.01
CA CYS A 126 6.87 -5.97 5.40
C CYS A 126 5.38 -5.74 5.69
N LEU A 127 4.53 -6.75 5.51
CA LEU A 127 3.11 -6.67 5.81
C LEU A 127 2.87 -6.36 7.30
N THR A 128 3.61 -6.99 8.20
CA THR A 128 3.50 -6.72 9.64
C THR A 128 3.85 -5.26 9.96
N VAL A 129 4.93 -4.72 9.39
CA VAL A 129 5.34 -3.32 9.57
C VAL A 129 4.27 -2.35 9.04
N LEU A 130 3.79 -2.58 7.81
CA LEU A 130 2.81 -1.71 7.17
C LEU A 130 1.47 -1.70 7.90
N MET A 131 0.95 -2.88 8.28
CA MET A 131 -0.31 -2.99 9.03
C MET A 131 -0.19 -2.28 10.40
N ARG A 132 0.93 -2.47 11.11
CA ARG A 132 1.23 -1.78 12.37
C ARG A 132 1.25 -0.26 12.23
N ALA A 133 1.93 0.23 11.20
CA ALA A 133 2.03 1.67 10.94
C ALA A 133 0.65 2.25 10.64
N ALA A 134 -0.14 1.58 9.81
CA ALA A 134 -1.50 2.01 9.47
C ALA A 134 -2.44 1.99 10.69
N GLU A 135 -2.34 0.98 11.57
CA GLU A 135 -3.08 0.95 12.83
C GLU A 135 -2.66 2.08 13.79
N ALA A 136 -1.36 2.33 13.92
CA ALA A 136 -0.84 3.41 14.75
C ALA A 136 -1.30 4.78 14.23
N SER A 137 -1.31 4.96 12.91
CA SER A 137 -1.86 6.13 12.23
C SER A 137 -3.34 6.32 12.55
N SER A 138 -4.14 5.24 12.47
CA SER A 138 -5.56 5.27 12.81
C SER A 138 -5.82 5.69 14.26
N ARG A 139 -5.03 5.17 15.22
CA ARG A 139 -5.18 5.50 16.64
C ARG A 139 -4.75 6.92 16.99
N SER A 140 -3.68 7.40 16.39
CA SER A 140 -3.07 8.70 16.73
C SER A 140 -3.61 9.87 15.91
N GLY A 141 -4.18 9.60 14.74
CA GLY A 141 -4.48 10.63 13.75
C GLY A 141 -3.22 11.20 13.07
N ALA A 142 -2.07 10.56 13.20
CA ALA A 142 -0.84 10.94 12.50
C ALA A 142 -0.77 10.31 11.11
N ALA A 143 -0.01 10.92 10.20
CA ALA A 143 0.33 10.30 8.91
C ALA A 143 1.40 9.21 9.11
N VAL A 144 1.43 8.22 8.20
CA VAL A 144 2.58 7.33 8.03
C VAL A 144 3.52 7.96 7.01
N GLU A 145 4.77 8.12 7.41
CA GLU A 145 5.90 8.54 6.58
C GLU A 145 6.97 7.46 6.72
N PHE A 146 7.63 7.14 5.61
CA PHE A 146 8.77 6.24 5.59
C PHE A 146 10.04 7.09 5.53
N VAL A 147 10.95 6.88 6.48
CA VAL A 147 12.19 7.65 6.66
C VAL A 147 13.42 6.78 6.58
#